data_AF-A0A0R0F1I4-F1
#
_entry.id   AF-A0A0R0F1I4-F1
#
_cell.length_a   1.000
_cell.length_b   1.000
_cell.length_c   1.000
_cell.angle_alpha   90.00
_cell.angle_beta   90.00
_cell.angle_gamma   90.00
#
_symmetry.space_group_name_H-M   'P 1'
#
loop_
_entity.id
_entity.type
_entity.pdbx_description
1 polymer ?
#
loop_
_entity_poly.entity_id
_entity_poly.type
_entity_poly.pdbx_seq_one_letter_code
_entity_poly.pdbx_strand_id
1 'polypeptide(L)'
;MPGYHLVGSCNGLHCGVSEIPEGYRVCFWNKATRVISRESPTLSFSPGIGRRTMFGFGYDPSSDKYKVVAIALTMLSLDVSQKTEMKVYSAGDSSWRNLKGFPVLWTLPKVGGVYLSGTLNWVVIKGKETIHSEIVIISVDLEKEACRSLFLPDDFCFVDTNQF
;
A
#
# COMPACT_ATOMS: atom_id res chain seq x y z
N MET A 1 12.96 -3.70 15.42
CA MET A 1 11.85 -4.46 16.00
C MET A 1 11.86 -5.83 15.34
N PRO A 2 12.15 -6.91 16.06
CA PRO A 2 12.03 -8.27 15.52
C PRO A 2 10.60 -8.48 14.99
N GLY A 3 10.46 -9.10 13.81
CA GLY A 3 9.15 -9.45 13.23
C GLY A 3 8.42 -8.35 12.43
N TYR A 4 8.98 -7.14 12.34
CA TYR A 4 8.39 -6.04 11.56
C TYR A 4 9.19 -5.74 10.30
N HIS A 5 8.51 -5.71 9.15
CA HIS A 5 9.04 -5.21 7.88
C HIS A 5 8.83 -3.69 7.79
N LEU A 6 9.86 -2.96 7.36
CA LEU A 6 9.75 -1.52 7.16
C LEU A 6 8.85 -1.22 5.96
N VAL A 7 7.79 -0.43 6.17
CA VAL A 7 6.94 0.10 5.10
C VAL A 7 7.57 1.35 4.50
N GLY A 8 8.06 2.25 5.37
CA GLY A 8 8.66 3.51 4.95
C GLY A 8 8.90 4.46 6.11
N SER A 9 9.33 5.67 5.79
CA SER A 9 9.54 6.76 6.74
C SER A 9 8.98 8.06 6.19
N CYS A 10 8.42 8.88 7.07
CA CYS A 10 7.88 10.19 6.76
C CYS A 10 8.16 11.12 7.95
N ASN A 11 8.81 12.27 7.71
CA ASN A 11 9.15 13.26 8.74
C ASN A 11 9.89 12.68 9.96
N GLY A 12 10.76 11.68 9.75
CA GLY A 12 11.51 11.00 10.82
C GLY A 12 10.73 9.94 11.60
N LEU A 13 9.41 9.82 11.39
CA LEU A 13 8.62 8.70 11.88
C LEU A 13 8.76 7.53 10.91
N HIS A 14 8.99 6.32 11.44
CA HIS A 14 9.02 5.10 10.66
C HIS A 14 7.74 4.30 10.88
N CYS A 15 7.29 3.62 9.83
CA CYS A 15 6.17 2.70 9.85
C CYS A 15 6.66 1.30 9.53
N GLY A 16 6.21 0.32 10.31
CA GLY A 16 6.48 -1.08 10.06
C GLY A 16 5.22 -1.89 10.14
N VAL A 17 5.24 -3.01 9.43
CA VAL A 17 4.16 -3.99 9.38
C VAL A 17 4.66 -5.34 9.87
N SER A 18 3.87 -6.01 10.71
CA SER A 18 4.05 -7.42 11.05
C SER A 18 2.90 -8.22 10.46
N GLU A 19 3.21 -9.40 9.95
CA GLU A 19 2.23 -10.39 9.52
C GLU A 19 1.93 -11.33 10.69
N ILE A 20 0.64 -11.52 10.96
CA ILE A 20 0.10 -12.39 12.02
C ILE A 20 -0.93 -13.34 11.38
N PRO A 21 -1.34 -14.44 12.05
CA PRO A 21 -2.29 -15.39 11.46
C PRO A 21 -3.59 -14.75 10.97
N GLU A 22 -4.08 -13.72 11.67
CA GLU A 22 -5.34 -13.02 11.34
C GLU A 22 -5.19 -11.92 10.28
N GLY A 23 -3.97 -11.62 9.83
CA GLY A 23 -3.68 -10.56 8.85
C GLY A 23 -2.43 -9.76 9.20
N TYR A 24 -2.57 -8.43 9.33
CA TYR A 24 -1.43 -7.55 9.59
C TYR A 24 -1.66 -6.60 10.77
N ARG A 25 -0.56 -6.21 11.40
CA ARG A 25 -0.48 -5.11 12.38
C ARG A 25 0.53 -4.09 11.92
N VAL A 26 0.25 -2.83 12.23
CA VAL A 26 1.15 -1.71 11.93
C VAL A 26 1.59 -1.08 13.24
N CYS A 27 2.86 -0.71 13.31
CA CYS A 27 3.38 0.12 14.39
C CYS A 27 4.18 1.30 13.82
N PHE A 28 4.25 2.37 14.61
CA PHE A 28 5.07 3.53 14.31
C PHE A 28 6.16 3.67 15.35
N TRP A 29 7.35 4.08 14.93
CA TRP A 29 8.41 4.43 15.87
C TRP A 29 9.23 5.60 15.37
N ASN A 30 9.63 6.46 16.30
CA ASN A 30 10.58 7.54 16.05
C ASN A 30 11.87 7.20 16.79
N LYS A 31 12.95 6.94 16.05
CA LYS A 31 14.25 6.58 16.64
C LYS A 31 14.84 7.72 17.47
N ALA A 32 14.60 8.97 17.09
CA ALA A 32 15.14 10.14 17.78
C ALA A 32 14.47 10.33 19.16
N THR A 33 13.16 10.08 19.26
CA THR A 33 12.42 10.21 20.53
C THR A 33 12.36 8.90 21.33
N ARG A 34 12.75 7.77 20.73
CA ARG A 34 12.62 6.41 21.28
C ARG A 34 11.18 6.02 21.61
N VAL A 35 10.21 6.71 21.03
CA VAL A 35 8.78 6.44 21.21
C VAL A 35 8.33 5.41 20.18
N ILE A 36 7.57 4.42 20.66
CA ILE A 36 6.91 3.39 19.87
C ILE A 36 5.40 3.53 20.12
N SER A 37 4.60 3.54 19.06
CA SER A 37 3.15 3.59 19.17
C SER A 37 2.59 2.27 19.69
N ARG A 38 1.33 2.30 20.16
CA ARG A 38 0.55 1.07 20.22
C ARG A 38 0.37 0.50 18.81
N GLU A 39 0.21 -0.81 18.71
CA GLU A 39 -0.11 -1.46 17.44
C GLU A 39 -1.49 -1.00 16.94
N SER A 40 -1.64 -0.96 15.62
CA SER A 40 -2.92 -0.68 14.98
C SER A 40 -3.94 -1.81 15.24
N PRO A 41 -5.23 -1.57 14.99
CA PRO A 41 -6.22 -2.64 14.86
C PRO A 41 -5.83 -3.63 13.75
N THR A 42 -6.33 -4.88 13.83
CA THR A 42 -6.09 -5.88 12.78
C THR A 42 -6.50 -5.38 11.41
N LEU A 43 -5.55 -5.39 10.48
CA LEU A 43 -5.85 -5.36 9.05
C LEU A 43 -6.12 -6.78 8.57
N SER A 44 -7.36 -7.06 8.19
CA SER A 44 -7.73 -8.28 7.47
C SER A 44 -8.28 -7.93 6.09
N PHE A 45 -8.21 -8.88 5.17
CA PHE A 45 -8.76 -8.79 3.82
C PHE A 45 -9.64 -10.02 3.54
N SER A 46 -10.39 -9.97 2.44
CA SER A 46 -11.27 -11.06 2.03
C SER A 46 -10.48 -12.37 1.86
N PRO A 47 -11.03 -13.53 2.26
CA PRO A 47 -10.35 -14.81 2.10
C PRO A 47 -10.11 -15.14 0.61
N GLY A 48 -9.12 -15.98 0.35
CA GLY A 48 -8.77 -16.44 -0.99
C GLY A 48 -7.69 -17.51 -0.93
N ILE A 49 -7.38 -18.11 -2.08
CA ILE A 49 -6.36 -19.18 -2.19
C ILE A 49 -4.92 -18.64 -2.22
N GLY A 50 -4.77 -17.32 -2.32
CA GLY A 50 -3.48 -16.64 -2.29
C GLY A 50 -3.67 -15.13 -2.20
N ARG A 51 -2.66 -14.43 -1.67
CA ARG A 51 -2.70 -12.97 -1.53
C ARG A 51 -1.33 -12.36 -1.76
N ARG A 52 -1.30 -11.24 -2.46
CA ARG A 52 -0.19 -10.28 -2.44
C ARG A 52 -0.64 -9.02 -1.73
N THR A 53 0.24 -8.39 -0.99
CA THR A 53 -0.07 -7.15 -0.28
C THR A 53 1.09 -6.18 -0.42
N MET A 54 0.78 -4.90 -0.59
CA MET A 54 1.74 -3.80 -0.54
C MET A 54 1.22 -2.72 0.38
N PHE A 55 2.15 -1.96 0.95
CA PHE A 55 1.87 -0.89 1.89
C PHE A 55 2.52 0.41 1.42
N GLY A 56 1.94 1.53 1.81
CA GLY A 56 2.55 2.85 1.72
C GLY A 56 2.26 3.64 2.99
N PHE A 57 3.18 4.52 3.38
CA PHE A 57 3.10 5.29 4.61
C PHE A 57 3.41 6.75 4.34
N GLY A 58 2.56 7.65 4.83
CA GLY A 58 2.68 9.08 4.61
C GLY A 58 1.99 9.92 5.66
N TYR A 59 2.03 11.23 5.46
CA TYR A 59 1.44 12.21 6.34
C TYR A 59 0.33 12.98 5.62
N ASP A 60 -0.81 13.15 6.29
CA ASP A 60 -1.92 13.98 5.84
C ASP A 60 -1.90 15.31 6.62
N PRO A 61 -1.48 16.42 5.99
CA PRO A 61 -1.41 17.72 6.65
C PRO A 61 -2.77 18.27 7.08
N SER A 62 -3.87 17.88 6.41
CA SER A 62 -5.20 18.42 6.68
C SER A 62 -5.76 17.94 8.04
N SER A 63 -5.41 16.71 8.43
CA SER A 63 -5.86 16.07 9.66
C SER A 63 -4.77 15.96 10.72
N ASP A 64 -3.55 16.41 10.44
CA ASP A 64 -2.35 16.24 11.28
C ASP A 64 -2.15 14.77 11.73
N LYS A 65 -2.37 13.84 10.79
CA LYS A 65 -2.27 12.41 11.05
C LYS A 65 -1.36 11.74 10.04
N TYR A 66 -0.58 10.79 10.54
CA TYR A 66 0.08 9.82 9.67
C TYR A 66 -0.92 8.76 9.21
N LYS A 67 -0.84 8.35 7.95
CA LYS A 67 -1.71 7.34 7.35
C LYS A 67 -0.90 6.21 6.73
N VAL A 68 -1.44 5.00 6.83
CA VAL A 68 -0.96 3.82 6.13
C VAL A 68 -2.05 3.36 5.18
N VAL A 69 -1.67 3.16 3.92
CA VAL A 69 -2.54 2.55 2.91
C VAL A 69 -2.00 1.16 2.62
N ALA A 70 -2.88 0.18 2.62
CA ALA A 70 -2.60 -1.18 2.26
C ALA A 70 -3.42 -1.57 1.03
N ILE A 71 -2.78 -2.21 0.06
CA ILE A 71 -3.40 -2.74 -1.15
C ILE A 71 -3.20 -4.24 -1.14
N ALA A 72 -4.28 -5.00 -1.18
CA ALA A 72 -4.24 -6.45 -1.31
C ALA A 72 -4.81 -6.87 -2.67
N LEU A 73 -4.13 -7.81 -3.30
CA LEU A 73 -4.62 -8.55 -4.46
C LEU A 73 -4.83 -10.00 -4.02
N THR A 74 -6.10 -10.39 -3.90
CA THR A 74 -6.52 -11.71 -3.42
C THR A 74 -6.97 -12.57 -4.59
N MET A 75 -6.38 -13.76 -4.75
CA MET A 75 -6.83 -14.78 -5.70
C MET A 75 -8.04 -15.52 -5.10
N LEU A 76 -9.17 -15.52 -5.80
CA LEU A 76 -10.41 -16.14 -5.31
C LEU A 76 -10.55 -17.61 -5.75
N SER A 77 -10.02 -17.95 -6.91
CA SER A 77 -10.00 -19.32 -7.47
C SER A 77 -8.78 -19.50 -8.37
N LEU A 78 -8.56 -20.73 -8.85
CA LEU A 78 -7.53 -21.04 -9.84
C LEU A 78 -7.83 -20.37 -11.21
N ASP A 79 -9.10 -20.12 -11.51
CA ASP A 79 -9.56 -19.50 -12.76
C ASP A 79 -9.52 -17.97 -12.68
N VAL A 80 -8.33 -17.38 -12.80
CA VAL A 80 -8.01 -15.93 -13.01
C VAL A 80 -8.98 -14.92 -12.36
N SER A 81 -9.51 -15.26 -11.18
CA SER A 81 -10.47 -14.44 -10.46
C SER A 81 -9.74 -13.74 -9.33
N GLN A 82 -9.59 -12.44 -9.47
CA GLN A 82 -8.81 -11.62 -8.56
C GLN A 82 -9.67 -10.51 -7.98
N LYS A 83 -9.48 -10.24 -6.68
CA LYS A 83 -10.09 -9.12 -5.99
C LYS A 83 -9.01 -8.19 -5.46
N THR A 84 -9.03 -6.95 -5.92
CA THR A 84 -8.25 -5.88 -5.29
C THR A 84 -9.04 -5.33 -4.11
N GLU A 85 -8.37 -5.10 -2.99
CA GLU A 85 -8.91 -4.38 -1.83
C GLU A 85 -7.88 -3.33 -1.39
N MET A 86 -8.32 -2.09 -1.21
CA MET A 86 -7.49 -1.02 -0.69
C MET A 86 -8.09 -0.53 0.63
N LYS A 87 -7.25 -0.43 1.66
CA LYS A 87 -7.65 0.01 2.99
C LYS A 87 -6.70 1.08 3.52
N VAL A 88 -7.22 1.99 4.32
CA VAL A 88 -6.45 3.06 4.97
C VAL A 88 -6.62 2.99 6.48
N TYR A 89 -5.54 3.31 7.19
CA TYR A 89 -5.51 3.50 8.63
C TYR A 89 -4.84 4.83 8.93
N SER A 90 -5.50 5.71 9.68
CA SER A 90 -4.86 6.88 10.25
C SER A 90 -4.41 6.59 11.68
N ALA A 91 -3.23 7.09 12.05
CA ALA A 91 -2.67 6.91 13.38
C ALA A 91 -3.67 7.38 14.46
N GLY A 92 -3.93 6.49 15.42
CA GLY A 92 -4.88 6.73 16.52
C GLY A 92 -6.33 6.30 16.23
N ASP A 93 -6.66 5.88 15.01
CA ASP A 93 -8.01 5.40 14.71
C ASP A 93 -8.26 4.00 15.30
N SER A 94 -9.55 3.65 15.48
CA SER A 94 -10.00 2.37 16.06
C SER A 94 -10.17 1.24 15.03
N SER A 95 -10.10 1.53 13.73
CA SER A 95 -10.27 0.54 12.66
C SER A 95 -9.65 1.00 11.33
N TRP A 96 -9.35 0.03 10.46
CA TRP A 96 -9.08 0.27 9.04
C TRP A 96 -10.36 0.61 8.28
N ARG A 97 -10.29 1.58 7.37
CA ARG A 97 -11.39 1.94 6.45
C ARG A 97 -11.13 1.40 5.06
N ASN A 98 -12.19 1.06 4.34
CA ASN A 98 -12.09 0.69 2.93
C ASN A 98 -12.00 1.95 2.06
N LEU A 99 -11.02 1.98 1.17
CA LEU A 99 -10.97 2.95 0.07
C LEU A 99 -11.80 2.41 -1.10
N LYS A 100 -12.40 3.30 -1.90
CA LYS A 100 -13.22 2.94 -3.07
C LYS A 100 -12.60 3.47 -4.36
N GLY A 101 -13.04 2.94 -5.50
CA GLY A 101 -12.70 3.48 -6.83
C GLY A 101 -11.31 3.13 -7.36
N PHE A 102 -10.63 2.16 -6.78
CA PHE A 102 -9.34 1.70 -7.29
C PHE A 102 -9.51 0.76 -8.50
N PRO A 103 -8.57 0.74 -9.45
CA PRO A 103 -8.65 -0.13 -10.61
C PRO A 103 -8.41 -1.60 -10.26
N VAL A 104 -8.85 -2.50 -11.14
CA VAL A 104 -8.48 -3.92 -11.07
C VAL A 104 -7.01 -4.05 -11.43
N LEU A 105 -6.25 -4.77 -10.59
CA LEU A 105 -4.82 -4.96 -10.73
C LEU A 105 -4.55 -6.39 -11.16
N TRP A 106 -3.60 -6.56 -12.08
CA TRP A 106 -3.15 -7.88 -12.52
C TRP A 106 -2.10 -8.45 -11.55
N THR A 107 -1.22 -7.59 -11.07
CA THR A 107 -0.17 -7.94 -10.11
C THR A 107 0.27 -6.73 -9.31
N LEU A 108 0.79 -6.99 -8.11
CA LEU A 108 1.44 -6.00 -7.26
C LEU A 108 2.96 -6.20 -7.35
N PRO A 109 3.72 -5.19 -7.80
CA PRO A 109 5.17 -5.21 -7.67
C PRO A 109 5.59 -5.29 -6.19
N LYS A 110 6.82 -5.75 -5.93
CA LYS A 110 7.37 -5.84 -4.55
C LYS A 110 7.68 -4.49 -3.92
N VAL A 111 7.64 -3.40 -4.70
CA VAL A 111 8.00 -2.06 -4.25
C VAL A 111 6.78 -1.42 -3.56
N GLY A 112 6.98 -0.94 -2.34
CA GLY A 112 5.96 -0.24 -1.56
C GLY A 112 5.60 1.15 -2.12
N GLY A 113 4.64 1.79 -1.48
CA GLY A 113 4.14 3.11 -1.87
C GLY A 113 5.08 4.21 -1.45
N VAL A 114 5.37 5.13 -2.36
CA VAL A 114 6.22 6.29 -2.10
C VAL A 114 5.36 7.49 -1.74
N TYR A 115 5.67 8.11 -0.62
CA TYR A 115 5.03 9.35 -0.19
C TYR A 115 5.63 10.56 -0.90
N LEU A 116 4.76 11.41 -1.46
CA LEU A 116 5.11 12.69 -2.05
C LEU A 116 3.97 13.70 -1.84
N SER A 117 4.25 14.79 -1.12
CA SER A 117 3.37 15.96 -1.00
C SER A 117 1.89 15.62 -0.73
N GLY A 118 1.61 14.84 0.32
CA GLY A 118 0.23 14.46 0.69
C GLY A 118 -0.36 13.27 -0.10
N THR A 119 0.41 12.68 -1.01
CA THR A 119 -0.03 11.51 -1.79
C THR A 119 0.87 10.30 -1.56
N LEU A 120 0.29 9.10 -1.66
CA LEU A 120 1.04 7.86 -1.79
C LEU A 120 0.95 7.34 -3.23
N ASN A 121 2.08 6.93 -3.79
CA ASN A 121 2.18 6.59 -5.20
C ASN A 121 2.80 5.21 -5.38
N TRP A 122 2.21 4.39 -6.25
CA TRP A 122 2.67 3.05 -6.58
C TRP A 122 2.70 2.88 -8.09
N VAL A 123 3.80 2.36 -8.63
CA VAL A 123 3.81 1.79 -9.98
C VAL A 123 3.18 0.41 -9.90
N VAL A 124 2.14 0.16 -10.69
CA VAL A 124 1.40 -1.10 -10.71
C VAL A 124 1.08 -1.53 -12.13
N ILE A 125 0.71 -2.81 -12.29
CA ILE A 125 0.18 -3.34 -13.55
C ILE A 125 -1.34 -3.45 -13.40
N LYS A 126 -2.05 -2.54 -14.06
CA LYS A 126 -3.52 -2.51 -14.12
C LYS A 126 -4.00 -3.45 -15.22
N GLY A 127 -5.00 -4.27 -14.93
CA GLY A 127 -5.53 -5.23 -15.90
C GLY A 127 -6.15 -6.46 -15.23
N LYS A 128 -6.75 -7.33 -16.04
CA LYS A 128 -7.29 -8.63 -15.61
C LYS A 128 -6.41 -9.81 -16.02
N GLU A 129 -5.59 -9.63 -17.04
CA GLU A 129 -4.69 -10.63 -17.61
C GLU A 129 -3.50 -9.94 -18.29
N THR A 130 -2.43 -10.69 -18.58
CA THR A 130 -1.15 -10.11 -19.04
C THR A 130 -1.28 -9.33 -20.35
N ILE A 131 -2.08 -9.85 -21.30
CA ILE A 131 -2.18 -9.30 -22.68
C ILE A 131 -2.86 -7.93 -22.72
N HIS A 132 -3.78 -7.66 -21.77
CA HIS A 132 -4.55 -6.42 -21.69
C HIS A 132 -4.21 -5.62 -20.44
N SER A 133 -2.94 -5.65 -20.05
CA SER A 133 -2.44 -4.94 -18.89
C SER A 133 -1.60 -3.72 -19.26
N GLU A 134 -1.70 -2.67 -18.44
CA GLU A 134 -1.01 -1.40 -18.62
C GLU A 134 -0.27 -1.05 -17.33
N ILE A 135 0.96 -0.53 -17.47
CA ILE A 135 1.70 -0.02 -16.32
C ILE A 135 1.26 1.41 -16.05
N VAL A 136 0.77 1.64 -14.85
CA VAL A 136 0.22 2.93 -14.41
C VAL A 136 0.75 3.29 -13.03
N ILE A 137 0.67 4.57 -12.68
CA ILE A 137 0.88 5.03 -11.31
C ILE A 137 -0.49 5.13 -10.64
N ILE A 138 -0.69 4.37 -9.57
CA ILE A 138 -1.79 4.64 -8.64
C ILE A 138 -1.32 5.70 -7.67
N SER A 139 -2.09 6.78 -7.56
CA SER A 139 -1.87 7.87 -6.61
C SER A 139 -3.06 7.95 -5.67
N VAL A 140 -2.83 7.81 -4.37
CA VAL A 140 -3.83 7.95 -3.32
C VAL A 140 -3.60 9.28 -2.63
N ASP A 141 -4.58 10.18 -2.74
CA ASP A 141 -4.66 11.43 -2.00
C ASP A 141 -5.04 11.11 -0.55
N LEU A 142 -4.15 11.43 0.39
CA LEU A 142 -4.34 11.07 1.80
C LEU A 142 -5.42 11.91 2.47
N GLU A 143 -5.59 13.16 2.09
CA GLU A 143 -6.62 14.06 2.63
C GLU A 143 -8.01 13.58 2.19
N LYS A 144 -8.18 13.35 0.88
CA LYS A 144 -9.47 12.98 0.29
C LYS A 144 -9.79 11.49 0.43
N GLU A 145 -8.80 10.69 0.84
CA GLU A 145 -8.89 9.22 0.85
C GLU A 145 -9.39 8.69 -0.50
N ALA A 146 -8.84 9.24 -1.59
CA ALA A 146 -9.28 9.00 -2.95
C ALA A 146 -8.13 8.50 -3.83
N CYS A 147 -8.42 7.49 -4.65
CA CYS A 147 -7.47 6.90 -5.58
C CYS A 147 -7.68 7.48 -6.99
N ARG A 148 -6.56 7.77 -7.69
CA ARG A 148 -6.54 8.06 -9.12
C ARG A 148 -5.47 7.23 -9.82
N SER A 149 -5.71 6.94 -11.09
CA SER A 149 -4.74 6.33 -12.00
C SER A 149 -4.09 7.42 -12.82
N LEU A 150 -2.77 7.42 -12.90
CA LEU A 150 -1.98 8.33 -13.72
C LEU A 150 -1.20 7.49 -14.75
N PHE A 151 -1.02 8.03 -15.95
CA PHE A 151 -0.11 7.45 -16.93
C PHE A 151 1.33 7.65 -16.46
N LEU A 152 2.23 6.79 -16.94
CA LEU A 152 3.66 7.02 -16.80
C LEU A 152 4.06 8.28 -17.58
N PRO A 153 5.08 9.02 -17.12
CA PRO A 153 5.72 10.04 -17.94
C PRO A 153 6.22 9.48 -19.29
N ASP A 154 6.20 10.29 -20.34
CA ASP A 154 6.58 9.87 -21.70
C ASP A 154 8.06 9.41 -21.79
N ASP A 155 8.91 9.85 -20.86
CA ASP A 155 10.33 9.52 -20.76
C ASP A 155 10.62 8.27 -19.89
N PHE A 156 9.58 7.54 -19.47
CA PHE A 156 9.75 6.35 -18.65
C PHE A 156 10.33 5.17 -19.44
N CYS A 157 11.64 5.03 -19.42
CA CYS A 157 12.36 3.90 -20.03
C CYS A 157 12.46 2.71 -19.06
N PHE A 158 12.11 1.50 -19.52
CA PHE A 158 12.51 0.27 -18.83
C PHE A 158 14.01 0.05 -19.04
N VAL A 159 14.77 0.06 -17.95
CA VAL A 159 16.13 -0.50 -17.97
C VAL A 159 15.96 -2.01 -17.90
N ASP A 160 16.28 -2.70 -18.99
CA ASP A 160 16.38 -4.16 -18.95
C ASP A 160 17.53 -4.53 -18.01
N THR A 161 17.18 -5.18 -16.90
CA THR A 161 18.16 -5.59 -15.89
C THR A 161 18.85 -6.90 -16.24
N ASN A 162 18.53 -7.50 -17.40
CA ASN A 162 19.20 -8.70 -17.91
C ASN A 162 20.48 -8.42 -18.72
N GLN A 163 21.04 -7.20 -18.64
CA GLN A 163 22.32 -6.85 -19.30
C GLN A 163 23.54 -6.76 -18.35
N PHE A 164 23.46 -7.32 -17.14
CA PHE A 164 24.62 -7.49 -16.24
C PHE A 164 24.87 -8.96 -15.90
#